data_AF-A0A6I7F8V3-F1
#
_entry.id   AF-A0A6I7F8V3-F1
#
_cell.length_a   1.000
_cell.length_b   1.000
_cell.length_c   1.000
_cell.angle_alpha   90.00
_cell.angle_beta   90.00
_cell.angle_gamma   90.00
#
_symmetry.space_group_name_H-M   'P 1'
#
loop_
_entity.id
_entity.type
_entity.pdbx_description
1 polymer ?
#
loop_
_entity_poly.entity_id
_entity_poly.type
_entity_poly.pdbx_seq_one_letter_code
_entity_poly.pdbx_strand_id
1 'polypeptide(L)'
;MNQRKINSTRSKLGRLARNHCANYKSGGACDLQRCGLCTVEIKTDSMPGNICPYFMQNVLPADPALMREYLKYLPADHPLRNKSNGVGKCKRCGRRFERRSNRQQYCAGCAVENEKENSRRRNRDYRDRQRKRMTI
;
A
#
# COMPACT_ATOMS: atom_id res chain seq x y z
N MET A 1 12.33 -15.89 14.45
CA MET A 1 11.79 -14.52 14.66
C MET A 1 11.97 -14.18 16.15
N ASN A 2 12.45 -12.99 16.52
CA ASN A 2 12.74 -12.69 17.94
C ASN A 2 11.44 -12.43 18.74
N GLN A 3 11.09 -13.35 19.63
CA GLN A 3 9.85 -13.29 20.43
C GLN A 3 9.74 -12.02 21.28
N ARG A 4 10.88 -11.48 21.76
CA ARG A 4 10.91 -10.23 22.54
C ARG A 4 10.43 -9.04 21.71
N LYS A 5 10.81 -9.00 20.42
CA LYS A 5 10.42 -7.92 19.51
C LYS A 5 8.93 -7.98 19.13
N ILE A 6 8.41 -9.20 18.96
CA ILE A 6 6.97 -9.45 18.76
C ILE A 6 6.18 -8.90 19.94
N ASN A 7 6.55 -9.28 21.17
CA ASN A 7 5.88 -8.82 22.38
C ASN A 7 5.97 -7.30 22.54
N SER A 8 7.13 -6.69 22.29
CA SER A 8 7.29 -5.23 22.32
C SER A 8 6.37 -4.53 21.32
N THR A 9 6.28 -5.03 20.09
CA THR A 9 5.40 -4.47 19.05
C THR A 9 3.93 -4.58 19.46
N ARG A 10 3.50 -5.72 20.03
CA ARG A 10 2.13 -5.87 20.56
C ARG A 10 1.82 -4.88 21.66
N SER A 11 2.73 -4.68 22.61
CA SER A 11 2.53 -3.72 23.69
C SER A 11 2.34 -2.30 23.14
N LYS A 12 3.09 -1.91 22.10
CA LYS A 12 2.90 -0.62 21.41
C LYS A 12 1.53 -0.53 20.72
N LEU A 13 1.12 -1.58 20.00
CA LEU A 13 -0.18 -1.65 19.34
C LEU A 13 -1.33 -1.57 20.34
N GLY A 14 -1.23 -2.30 21.47
CA GLY A 14 -2.20 -2.26 22.54
C GLY A 14 -2.30 -0.89 23.21
N ARG A 15 -1.16 -0.20 23.42
CA ARG A 15 -1.14 1.19 23.91
C ARG A 15 -1.83 2.14 22.92
N LEU A 16 -1.55 2.01 21.62
CA LEU A 16 -2.19 2.83 20.59
C LEU A 16 -3.71 2.59 20.54
N ALA A 17 -4.14 1.33 20.61
CA ALA A 17 -5.56 0.97 20.64
C ALA A 17 -6.27 1.59 21.86
N ARG A 18 -5.69 1.45 23.06
CA ARG A 18 -6.24 2.02 24.30
C ARG A 18 -6.44 3.53 24.24
N ASN A 19 -5.51 4.22 23.59
CA ASN A 19 -5.49 5.69 23.59
C ASN A 19 -6.29 6.30 22.43
N HIS A 20 -6.42 5.61 21.30
CA HIS A 20 -6.93 6.19 20.06
C HIS A 20 -8.05 5.40 19.37
N CYS A 21 -8.34 4.15 19.77
CA CYS A 21 -9.39 3.36 19.15
C CYS A 21 -10.74 3.57 19.85
N ALA A 22 -11.70 4.18 19.15
CA ALA A 22 -13.07 4.37 19.66
C ALA A 22 -13.79 3.05 20.01
N ASN A 23 -13.36 1.93 19.43
CA ASN A 23 -13.95 0.61 19.68
C ASN A 23 -13.24 -0.18 20.79
N TYR A 24 -12.17 0.36 21.38
CA TYR A 24 -11.51 -0.28 22.51
C TYR A 24 -12.24 0.10 23.80
N LYS A 25 -12.81 -0.89 24.48
CA LYS A 25 -13.52 -0.72 25.76
C LYS A 25 -12.67 -1.18 26.94
N SER A 26 -13.11 -0.85 28.16
CA SER A 26 -12.50 -1.30 29.41
C SER A 26 -12.30 -2.82 29.42
N GLY A 27 -11.14 -3.27 29.92
CA GLY A 27 -10.81 -4.70 29.98
C GLY A 27 -10.46 -5.34 28.63
N GLY A 28 -10.27 -4.55 27.57
CA GLY A 28 -9.86 -5.08 26.26
C GLY A 28 -11.01 -5.55 25.37
N ALA A 29 -12.25 -5.22 25.73
CA ALA A 29 -13.42 -5.58 24.93
C ALA A 29 -13.53 -4.76 23.64
N CYS A 30 -14.13 -5.35 22.60
CA CYS A 30 -14.34 -4.73 21.29
C CYS A 30 -15.53 -5.36 20.57
N ASP A 31 -16.59 -4.58 20.35
CA ASP A 31 -17.83 -5.05 19.71
C ASP A 31 -17.67 -5.39 18.22
N LEU A 32 -16.63 -4.83 17.57
CA LEU A 32 -16.34 -5.11 16.16
C LEU A 32 -15.78 -6.53 15.94
N GLN A 33 -15.29 -7.18 17.00
CA GLN A 33 -14.70 -8.52 16.90
C GLN A 33 -15.70 -9.58 17.36
N ARG A 34 -15.80 -10.69 16.62
CA ARG A 34 -16.73 -11.78 16.94
C ARG A 34 -16.49 -12.41 18.32
N CYS A 35 -15.24 -12.43 18.78
CA CYS A 35 -14.88 -12.93 20.10
C CYS A 35 -15.10 -11.91 21.23
N GLY A 36 -15.59 -10.69 20.92
CA GLY A 36 -15.79 -9.63 21.90
C GLY A 36 -14.50 -9.00 22.45
N LEU A 37 -13.33 -9.45 22.02
CA LEU A 37 -12.02 -8.97 22.47
C LEU A 37 -11.28 -8.22 21.36
N CYS A 38 -10.56 -7.17 21.73
CA CYS A 38 -9.71 -6.44 20.82
C CYS A 38 -8.56 -7.32 20.32
N THR A 39 -8.25 -7.26 19.01
CA THR A 39 -7.22 -8.11 18.38
C THR A 39 -5.83 -7.95 18.99
N VAL A 40 -5.55 -6.80 19.62
CA VAL A 40 -4.26 -6.52 20.30
C VAL A 40 -4.11 -7.30 21.61
N GLU A 41 -5.21 -7.73 22.24
CA GLU A 41 -5.24 -8.46 23.52
C GLU A 41 -5.15 -9.98 23.32
N ILE A 42 -5.55 -10.47 22.14
CA ILE A 42 -5.52 -11.90 21.84
C ILE A 42 -4.06 -12.33 21.70
N LYS A 43 -3.60 -13.21 22.59
CA LYS A 43 -2.26 -13.80 22.55
C LYS A 43 -2.20 -14.88 21.46
N THR A 44 -1.33 -14.68 20.50
CA THR A 44 -1.06 -15.61 19.38
C THR A 44 0.42 -15.76 19.17
N ASP A 45 0.86 -16.91 18.67
CA ASP A 45 2.28 -17.13 18.40
C ASP A 45 2.79 -16.36 17.18
N SER A 46 1.88 -15.80 16.38
CA SER A 46 2.18 -15.02 15.18
C SER A 46 1.49 -13.65 15.19
N MET A 47 2.22 -12.61 14.77
CA MET A 47 1.69 -11.24 14.61
C MET A 47 0.55 -11.09 13.59
N PRO A 48 0.50 -11.85 12.47
CA PRO A 48 -0.58 -11.75 11.50
C PRO A 48 -1.88 -12.45 11.94
N GLY A 49 -1.85 -13.24 13.02
CA GLY A 49 -2.96 -14.11 13.39
C GLY A 49 -4.27 -13.40 13.70
N ASN A 50 -4.23 -12.13 14.09
CA ASN A 50 -5.43 -11.34 14.40
C ASN A 50 -5.28 -9.89 13.90
N ILE A 51 -5.81 -9.62 12.72
CA ILE A 51 -5.81 -8.28 12.10
C ILE A 51 -7.21 -7.69 12.23
N CYS A 52 -7.33 -6.54 12.89
CA CYS A 52 -8.55 -5.74 12.90
C CYS A 52 -8.53 -4.73 11.74
N PRO A 53 -9.40 -4.84 10.72
CA PRO A 53 -9.40 -3.92 9.58
C PRO A 53 -9.61 -2.46 9.99
N TYR A 54 -10.51 -2.22 10.94
CA TYR A 54 -10.77 -0.88 11.48
C TYR A 54 -9.53 -0.26 12.10
N PHE A 55 -8.84 -1.01 12.98
CA PHE A 55 -7.62 -0.54 13.63
C PHE A 55 -6.54 -0.20 12.60
N MET A 56 -6.35 -1.07 11.61
CA MET A 56 -5.33 -0.88 10.58
C MET A 56 -5.56 0.35 9.71
N GLN A 57 -6.82 0.67 9.40
CA GLN A 57 -7.15 1.78 8.50
C GLN A 57 -7.31 3.11 9.21
N ASN A 58 -7.80 3.11 10.45
CA ASN A 58 -8.22 4.34 11.14
C ASN A 58 -7.40 4.68 12.38
N VAL A 59 -6.75 3.69 13.02
CA VAL A 59 -6.04 3.90 14.30
C VAL A 59 -4.53 3.83 14.10
N LEU A 60 -4.03 2.77 13.45
CA LEU A 60 -2.60 2.56 13.21
C LEU A 60 -1.91 3.72 12.47
N PRO A 61 -2.54 4.41 11.49
CA PRO A 61 -1.92 5.56 10.84
C PRO A 61 -1.59 6.74 11.77
N ALA A 62 -2.17 6.81 12.97
CA ALA A 62 -1.84 7.82 13.97
C ALA A 62 -0.40 7.68 14.50
N ASP A 63 0.21 6.49 14.37
CA ASP A 63 1.64 6.26 14.62
C ASP A 63 2.32 5.67 13.37
N PRO A 64 2.83 6.54 12.47
CA PRO A 64 3.49 6.10 11.24
C PRO A 64 4.74 5.25 11.47
N ALA A 65 5.43 5.43 12.60
CA ALA A 65 6.64 4.65 12.91
C ALA A 65 6.25 3.22 13.29
N LEU A 66 5.25 3.06 14.16
CA LEU A 66 4.70 1.76 14.53
C LEU A 66 4.04 1.06 13.34
N MET A 67 3.33 1.80 12.47
CA MET A 67 2.77 1.26 11.24
C MET A 67 3.86 0.62 10.37
N ARG A 68 4.97 1.32 10.11
CA ARG A 68 6.09 0.77 9.33
C ARG A 68 6.73 -0.45 9.99
N GLU A 69 6.81 -0.48 11.31
CA GLU A 69 7.31 -1.64 12.06
C GLU A 69 6.36 -2.83 11.90
N TYR A 70 5.06 -2.62 12.13
CA TYR A 70 4.05 -3.67 12.09
C TYR A 70 3.87 -4.28 10.69
N LEU A 71 3.86 -3.46 9.64
CA LEU A 71 3.71 -3.92 8.26
C LEU A 71 4.82 -4.88 7.79
N LYS A 72 6.00 -4.85 8.43
CA LYS A 72 7.09 -5.81 8.13
C LYS A 72 6.75 -7.24 8.52
N TYR A 73 5.85 -7.42 9.48
CA TYR A 73 5.42 -8.75 9.94
C TYR A 73 4.31 -9.34 9.08
N LEU A 74 3.67 -8.54 8.22
CA LEU A 74 2.62 -9.02 7.35
C LEU A 74 3.20 -9.70 6.10
N PRO A 75 2.48 -10.68 5.52
CA PRO A 75 2.83 -11.28 4.22
C PRO A 75 3.11 -10.23 3.14
N ALA A 76 3.99 -10.54 2.19
CA ALA A 76 4.43 -9.59 1.15
C ALA A 76 3.26 -9.12 0.25
N ASP A 77 2.29 -9.99 0.04
CA ASP A 77 1.06 -9.79 -0.70
C ASP A 77 -0.04 -9.07 0.11
N HIS A 78 0.16 -8.82 1.40
CA HIS A 78 -0.86 -8.20 2.25
C HIS A 78 -1.25 -6.81 1.70
N PRO A 79 -2.56 -6.51 1.52
CA PRO A 79 -3.02 -5.26 0.89
C PRO A 79 -2.47 -3.96 1.52
N LEU A 80 -2.17 -4.01 2.81
CA LEU A 80 -1.62 -2.89 3.56
C LEU A 80 -0.10 -2.75 3.47
N ARG A 81 0.63 -3.82 3.16
CA ARG A 81 2.08 -3.79 2.94
C ARG A 81 2.40 -3.26 1.54
N ASN A 82 1.51 -3.53 0.57
CA ASN A 82 1.67 -3.12 -0.83
C ASN A 82 1.38 -1.65 -1.15
N LYS A 83 1.09 -0.81 -0.15
CA LYS A 83 0.97 0.65 -0.38
C LYS A 83 2.31 1.39 -0.48
N SER A 84 3.44 0.75 -0.15
CA SER A 84 4.73 1.46 -0.03
C SER A 84 5.60 1.53 -1.30
N ASN A 85 5.20 0.98 -2.44
CA ASN A 85 6.06 1.02 -3.64
C ASN A 85 5.59 2.02 -4.70
N GLY A 86 4.71 2.94 -4.31
CA GLY A 86 4.21 4.00 -5.18
C GLY A 86 5.33 4.87 -5.76
N VAL A 87 6.51 5.01 -5.15
CA VAL A 87 7.51 5.94 -5.69
C VAL A 87 8.38 5.31 -6.79
N GLY A 88 8.05 5.60 -8.05
CA GLY A 88 8.83 5.25 -9.23
C GLY A 88 9.75 6.39 -9.68
N LYS A 89 10.75 6.08 -10.51
CA LYS A 89 11.49 7.09 -11.27
C LYS A 89 10.90 7.21 -12.68
N CYS A 90 10.67 8.44 -13.14
CA CYS A 90 10.19 8.66 -14.49
C CYS A 90 11.29 8.28 -15.50
N LYS A 91 10.96 7.45 -16.49
CA LYS A 91 11.92 7.04 -17.53
C LYS A 91 12.43 8.20 -18.40
N ARG A 92 11.70 9.31 -18.47
CA ARG A 92 12.06 10.49 -19.29
C ARG A 92 12.86 11.52 -18.52
N CYS A 93 12.34 12.01 -17.39
CA CYS A 93 12.98 13.09 -16.63
C CYS A 93 13.73 12.63 -15.38
N GLY A 94 13.72 11.32 -15.06
CA GLY A 94 14.40 10.76 -13.89
C GLY A 94 13.77 11.10 -12.52
N ARG A 95 12.84 12.07 -12.47
CA ARG A 95 12.20 12.51 -11.22
C ARG A 95 11.43 11.37 -10.56
N ARG A 96 11.49 11.35 -9.22
CA ARG A 96 10.69 10.43 -8.41
C ARG A 96 9.24 10.91 -8.41
N PHE A 97 8.29 9.99 -8.57
CA PHE A 97 6.86 10.30 -8.60
C PHE A 97 6.04 9.14 -8.03
N GLU A 98 4.87 9.45 -7.48
CA GLU A 98 3.91 8.44 -7.06
C GLU A 98 3.19 7.80 -8.27
N ARG A 99 3.36 6.50 -8.40
CA ARG A 99 2.77 5.59 -9.38
C ARG A 99 1.42 5.16 -8.85
N ARG A 100 0.41 5.29 -9.69
CA ARG A 100 -0.93 4.73 -9.45
C ARG A 100 -1.02 3.25 -9.86
N SER A 101 -0.05 2.78 -10.64
CA SER A 101 0.01 1.41 -11.14
C SER A 101 1.46 0.99 -11.42
N ASN A 102 1.74 -0.31 -11.28
CA ASN A 102 3.01 -0.92 -11.70
C ASN A 102 3.30 -0.77 -13.21
N ARG A 103 2.29 -0.43 -14.02
CA ARG A 103 2.47 -0.14 -15.46
C ARG A 103 2.87 1.31 -15.73
N GLN A 104 2.72 2.22 -14.77
CA GLN A 104 3.02 3.64 -14.96
C GLN A 104 4.55 3.85 -15.00
N GLN A 105 5.07 4.27 -16.15
CA GLN A 105 6.51 4.46 -16.39
C GLN A 105 6.94 5.93 -16.37
N TYR A 106 5.99 6.86 -16.50
CA TYR A 106 6.24 8.30 -16.60
C TYR A 106 5.46 9.07 -15.54
N CYS A 107 6.01 10.21 -15.10
CA CYS A 107 5.26 11.18 -14.30
C CYS A 107 4.16 11.83 -15.15
N ALA A 108 3.20 12.51 -14.51
CA ALA A 108 2.02 13.07 -15.20
C ALA A 108 2.40 13.97 -16.40
N GLY A 109 3.38 14.87 -16.23
CA GLY A 109 3.83 15.74 -17.32
C GLY A 109 4.46 14.97 -18.49
N CYS A 110 5.44 14.11 -18.21
CA CYS A 110 6.13 13.34 -19.25
C CYS A 110 5.23 12.29 -19.92
N ALA A 111 4.18 11.82 -19.24
CA ALA A 111 3.21 10.89 -19.82
C ALA A 111 2.43 11.53 -20.98
N VAL A 112 2.00 12.79 -20.81
CA VAL A 112 1.28 13.55 -21.86
C VAL A 112 2.17 13.72 -23.09
N GLU A 113 3.44 14.08 -22.90
CA GLU A 113 4.38 14.25 -24.00
C GLU A 113 4.67 12.93 -24.73
N ASN A 114 4.85 11.85 -23.97
CA ASN A 114 5.10 10.52 -24.53
C ASN A 114 3.90 10.01 -25.34
N GLU A 115 2.67 10.29 -24.89
CA GLU A 115 1.46 9.94 -25.64
C GLU A 115 1.35 10.72 -26.96
N LYS A 116 1.67 12.02 -26.95
CA LYS A 116 1.72 12.85 -28.18
C LYS A 116 2.71 12.30 -29.19
N GLU A 117 3.90 11.91 -28.75
CA GLU A 117 4.94 11.33 -29.61
C GLU A 117 4.51 9.98 -30.20
N ASN A 118 4.00 9.08 -29.36
CA ASN A 118 3.49 7.78 -29.80
C ASN A 118 2.32 7.91 -30.78
N SER A 119 1.43 8.88 -30.57
CA SER A 119 0.32 9.16 -31.49
C SER A 119 0.83 9.64 -32.86
N ARG A 120 1.79 10.58 -32.88
CA ARG A 120 2.43 11.03 -34.13
C ARG A 120 3.10 9.88 -34.88
N ARG A 121 3.82 9.01 -34.18
CA ARG A 121 4.46 7.83 -34.76
C ARG A 121 3.42 6.88 -35.36
N ARG A 122 2.37 6.53 -34.62
CA ARG A 122 1.27 5.68 -35.12
C ARG A 122 0.61 6.24 -36.37
N ASN A 123 0.36 7.54 -36.41
CA ASN A 123 -0.22 8.20 -37.58
C ASN A 123 0.71 8.17 -38.81
N ARG A 124 2.02 8.35 -38.59
CA ARG A 124 3.01 8.24 -39.66
C ARG A 124 3.05 6.82 -40.21
N ASP A 125 3.14 5.83 -39.33
CA ASP A 125 3.20 4.40 -39.72
C ASP A 125 1.90 3.94 -40.39
N TYR A 126 0.75 4.50 -39.98
CA TYR A 126 -0.52 4.26 -40.66
C TYR A 126 -0.52 4.82 -42.08
N ARG A 127 -0.13 6.10 -42.25
CA ARG A 127 -0.06 6.74 -43.57
C ARG A 127 0.91 6.04 -44.51
N ASP A 128 2.06 5.61 -44.01
CA ASP A 128 3.05 4.86 -44.81
C ASP A 128 2.50 3.50 -45.27
N ARG A 129 1.83 2.77 -44.37
CA ARG A 129 1.14 1.52 -44.73
C ARG A 129 0.03 1.72 -45.75
N GLN A 130 -0.74 2.82 -45.66
CA GLN A 130 -1.77 3.14 -46.66
C GLN A 130 -1.13 3.44 -48.01
N ARG A 131 -0.06 4.25 -48.07
CA ARG A 131 0.65 4.54 -49.32
C ARG A 131 1.15 3.26 -49.99
N LYS A 132 1.84 2.40 -49.24
CA LYS A 132 2.38 1.11 -49.75
C LYS A 132 1.29 0.18 -50.27
N ARG A 133 0.08 0.22 -49.71
CA ARG A 133 -1.07 -0.55 -50.21
C ARG A 133 -1.66 -0.02 -51.51
N MET A 134 -1.47 1.27 -51.81
CA MET A 134 -2.01 1.89 -53.04
C MET A 134 -1.03 1.80 -54.22
N THR A 135 0.24 1.52 -53.98
CA THR A 135 1.26 1.34 -55.02
C THR A 135 1.48 -0.12 -55.44
N ILE A 136 0.70 -1.06 -54.91
CA ILE A 136 0.60 -2.47 -55.34
C ILE A 136 -0.70 -2.59 -56.14
#